data_AF-A0A849BNP6-F1
#
_entry.id   AF-A0A849BNP6-F1
#
_cell.length_a   1.000
_cell.length_b   1.000
_cell.length_c   1.000
_cell.angle_alpha   90.00
_cell.angle_beta   90.00
_cell.angle_gamma   90.00
#
_symmetry.space_group_name_H-M   'P 1'
#
loop_
_entity.id
_entity.type
_entity.pdbx_description
1 polymer ?
#
loop_
_entity_poly.entity_id
_entity_poly.type
_entity_poly.pdbx_seq_one_letter_code
_entity_poly.pdbx_strand_id
1 'polypeptide(L)' 'MTSTVRMGELLDNLVRWDLHPERLVTATFPLEEAAEAYATADAAAGGKVGVVWPDD' A
#
# COMPACT_ATOMS: atom_id res chain seq x y z
N MET A 1 9.12 -5.34 -22.61
CA MET A 1 9.54 -5.66 -21.23
C MET A 1 8.42 -5.19 -20.31
N THR A 2 7.74 -6.10 -19.63
CA THR A 2 6.65 -5.77 -18.69
C THR A 2 7.22 -5.26 -17.37
N SER A 3 6.41 -4.55 -16.58
CA SER A 3 6.81 -3.97 -15.29
C SER A 3 7.33 -5.00 -14.27
N THR A 4 7.18 -6.30 -14.54
CA THR A 4 7.61 -7.40 -13.68
C THR A 4 9.10 -7.36 -13.35
N VAL A 5 9.97 -7.07 -14.34
CA VAL A 5 11.43 -7.02 -14.08
C VAL A 5 11.78 -5.83 -13.18
N ARG A 6 11.15 -4.68 -13.41
CA ARG A 6 11.33 -3.47 -12.58
C ARG A 6 10.82 -3.68 -11.14
N MET A 7 9.79 -4.50 -10.95
CA MET A 7 9.29 -4.85 -9.62
C MET A 7 10.27 -5.74 -8.85
N GLY A 8 10.99 -6.63 -9.55
CA GLY A 8 12.08 -7.42 -8.95
C GLY A 8 13.21 -6.53 -8.45
N GLU A 9 13.68 -5.60 -9.29
CA GLU A 9 14.70 -4.61 -8.89
C GLU A 9 14.23 -3.75 -7.71
N LEU A 10 12.94 -3.38 -7.65
CA LEU A 10 12.38 -2.65 -6.52
C LEU A 10 12.47 -3.47 -5.22
N LEU A 11 12.09 -4.75 -5.25
CA LEU A 11 12.14 -5.62 -4.07
C LEU A 11 13.57 -5.76 -3.53
N ASP A 12 14.55 -5.96 -4.41
CA ASP A 12 15.97 -6.03 -4.04
C ASP A 12 16.44 -4.74 -3.35
N ASN A 13 16.01 -3.59 -3.87
CA ASN A 13 16.37 -2.29 -3.30
C ASN A 13 15.69 -2.04 -1.94
N LEU A 14 14.42 -2.46 -1.76
CA LEU A 14 13.72 -2.34 -0.49
C LEU A 14 14.48 -3.07 0.63
N VAL A 15 14.91 -4.31 0.38
CA VAL A 15 15.70 -5.09 1.34
C VAL A 15 17.07 -4.46 1.58
N ARG A 16 17.77 -4.05 0.51
CA ARG A 16 19.11 -3.44 0.62
C ARG A 16 19.13 -2.17 1.46
N TRP A 17 18.04 -1.40 1.42
CA TRP A 17 17.92 -0.13 2.13
C TRP A 17 17.18 -0.24 3.46
N ASP A 18 16.84 -1.46 3.90
CA ASP A 18 16.05 -1.70 5.12
C ASP A 18 14.73 -0.88 5.13
N LEU A 19 14.07 -0.84 3.97
CA LEU A 19 12.81 -0.12 3.79
C LEU A 19 11.63 -1.06 3.98
N HIS A 20 10.70 -0.61 4.81
CA HIS A 20 9.54 -1.35 5.29
C HIS A 20 8.25 -0.68 4.78
N PRO A 21 7.68 -1.13 3.64
CA PRO A 21 6.51 -0.50 3.00
C PRO A 21 5.28 -0.41 3.92
N GLU A 22 5.15 -1.32 4.87
CA GLU A 22 4.09 -1.33 5.88
C GLU A 22 4.08 -0.04 6.71
N ARG A 23 5.24 0.59 6.91
CA ARG A 23 5.35 1.86 7.65
C ARG A 23 4.83 3.06 6.88
N LEU A 24 4.62 2.93 5.57
CA LEU A 24 4.05 3.98 4.73
C LEU A 24 2.52 3.98 4.78
N VAL A 25 1.91 2.88 5.20
CA VAL A 25 0.46 2.72 5.27
C VAL A 25 -0.05 3.41 6.53
N THR A 26 -0.87 4.46 6.35
CA THR A 26 -1.40 5.26 7.45
C THR A 26 -2.81 4.86 7.85
N ALA A 27 -3.55 4.20 6.95
CA ALA A 27 -4.90 3.70 7.22
C ALA A 27 -5.16 2.42 6.40
N THR A 28 -5.89 1.48 7.00
CA THR A 28 -6.35 0.25 6.33
C THR A 28 -7.84 0.12 6.52
N PHE A 29 -8.56 -0.23 5.44
CA PHE A 29 -9.99 -0.46 5.44
C PHE A 29 -10.29 -1.88 4.94
N PRO A 30 -11.32 -2.55 5.47
CA PRO A 30 -11.79 -3.81 4.90
C PRO A 30 -12.37 -3.59 3.49
N LEU A 31 -12.45 -4.65 2.68
CA LEU A 31 -12.92 -4.57 1.29
C LEU A 31 -14.34 -3.99 1.18
N GLU A 32 -15.19 -4.27 2.15
CA GLU A 32 -16.56 -3.76 2.27
C GLU A 32 -16.62 -2.23 2.38
N GLU A 33 -15.54 -1.61 2.88
CA GLU A 33 -15.40 -0.16 3.09
C GLU A 33 -14.54 0.51 2.02
N ALA A 34 -14.36 -0.13 0.86
CA ALA A 34 -13.54 0.41 -0.23
C ALA A 34 -13.92 1.85 -0.64
N ALA A 35 -15.21 2.21 -0.58
CA ALA A 35 -15.66 3.58 -0.87
C ALA A 35 -15.09 4.61 0.12
N GLU A 36 -15.05 4.27 1.41
CA GLU A 36 -14.49 5.11 2.46
C GLU A 36 -12.96 5.20 2.35
N ALA A 37 -12.30 4.10 1.97
CA ALA A 37 -10.86 4.11 1.68
C ALA A 37 -10.51 5.10 0.57
N TYR A 38 -11.28 5.11 -0.53
CA TYR A 38 -11.08 6.06 -1.62
C TYR A 38 -11.38 7.50 -1.21
N ALA A 39 -12.45 7.74 -0.45
CA ALA A 39 -12.75 9.08 0.07
C ALA A 39 -11.65 9.61 1.00
N THR A 40 -11.09 8.73 1.84
CA THR A 40 -9.97 9.06 2.73
C THR A 40 -8.70 9.37 1.95
N ALA A 41 -8.42 8.64 0.88
CA ALA A 41 -7.30 8.89 -0.02
C ALA A 41 -7.45 10.23 -0.78
N ASP A 42 -8.67 10.56 -1.22
CA ASP A 42 -8.99 11.82 -1.92
C ASP A 42 -8.89 13.06 -1.01
N ALA A 43 -9.29 12.91 0.25
CA ALA A 43 -9.18 13.98 1.25
C ALA A 43 -7.74 14.42 1.56
N ALA A 44 -6.73 13.72 1.04
CA ALA A 44 -5.29 13.96 1.26
C ALA A 44 -4.92 14.10 2.74
N ALA A 45 -5.71 13.49 3.63
CA ALA A 45 -5.60 13.64 5.08
C ALA A 45 -4.51 12.75 5.69
N GLY A 46 -3.78 11.97 4.88
CA GLY A 46 -2.80 10.98 5.34
C GLY A 46 -1.84 10.51 4.23
N GLY A 47 -1.08 9.46 4.55
CA GLY A 47 -0.14 8.80 3.64
C GLY A 47 -0.83 7.74 2.78
N LYS A 48 -0.28 6.52 2.76
CA LYS A 48 -0.84 5.45 1.93
C LYS A 48 -2.05 4.81 2.61
N VAL A 49 -3.16 4.72 1.87
CA VAL A 49 -4.36 3.96 2.29
C VAL A 49 -4.31 2.56 1.69
N GLY A 50 -4.54 1.54 2.51
CA GLY A 50 -4.64 0.14 2.10
C GLY A 50 -6.07 -0.39 2.18
N VAL A 51 -6.47 -1.23 1.23
CA VAL A 51 -7.69 -2.04 1.33
C VAL A 51 -7.24 -3.47 1.60
N VAL A 52 -7.73 -4.07 2.68
CA VAL A 52 -7.32 -5.39 3.17
C VAL A 52 -8.49 -6.36 3.15
N TRP A 53 -8.17 -7.65 3.09
CA TRP A 53 -9.16 -8.68 3.38
C TRP A 53 -9.42 -8.68 4.89
N PRO A 54 -10.65 -8.92 5.37
CA PRO A 54 -10.88 -9.17 6.79
C PRO A 54 -10.03 -10.38 7.23
N ASP A 55 -9.36 -10.25 8.37
CA ASP A 55 -8.81 -11.42 9.05
C ASP A 55 -9.98 -12.28 9.55
N ASP A 56 -9.94 -13.61 9.31
CA ASP A 56 -10.95 -14.60 9.75
C ASP A 56 -11.24 -14.57 11.26
#